data_AF-A0AAW6WSC8-F1
#
_entry.id   AF-A0AAW6WSC8-F1
#
_cell.length_a   1.000
_cell.length_b   1.000
_cell.length_c   1.000
_cell.angle_alpha   90.00
_cell.angle_beta   90.00
_cell.angle_gamma   90.00
#
_symmetry.space_group_name_H-M   'P 1'
#
loop_
_entity.id
_entity.type
_entity.pdbx_description
1 polymer ?
#
loop_
_entity_poly.entity_id
_entity_poly.type
_entity_poly.pdbx_seq_one_letter_code
_entity_poly.pdbx_strand_id
1 'polypeptide(L)'
;MKKENTTSHERYIELTSKIVSAYVLRNATTPEDLVRLITETYSALTGSQQAASSTTTVEKLLKPAVPIKKSITDDYLICLEDGGKYKSLKRHLNSKYGLTPEEYRRKWGLPADYPMVSASYAATRSTLAKQALLGHTKNLTDIPPAAEPPRRQRKAG
;
A
#
# COMPACT_ATOMS: atom_id res chain seq x y z
N MET A 1 19.34 -26.68 -18.04
CA MET A 1 19.05 -26.02 -16.74
C MET A 1 18.54 -26.91 -15.59
N LYS A 2 18.52 -28.26 -15.65
CA LYS A 2 17.98 -29.07 -14.52
C LYS A 2 18.98 -29.43 -13.41
N LYS A 3 20.28 -29.41 -13.67
CA LYS A 3 21.30 -29.92 -12.72
C LYS A 3 21.57 -28.99 -11.53
N GLU A 4 21.53 -27.68 -11.71
CA GLU A 4 21.89 -26.69 -10.67
C GLU A 4 20.90 -26.66 -9.49
N ASN A 5 19.61 -26.92 -9.75
CA ASN A 5 18.59 -26.97 -8.70
C ASN A 5 18.74 -28.20 -7.80
N THR A 6 19.24 -29.32 -8.31
CA THR A 6 19.35 -30.56 -7.53
C THR A 6 20.51 -30.47 -6.53
N THR A 7 21.67 -29.97 -6.97
CA THR A 7 22.84 -29.75 -6.11
C THR A 7 22.57 -28.70 -5.03
N SER A 8 21.80 -27.66 -5.36
CA SER A 8 21.40 -26.64 -4.38
C SER A 8 20.46 -27.22 -3.31
N HIS A 9 19.52 -28.08 -3.72
CA HIS A 9 18.61 -28.78 -2.81
C HIS A 9 19.33 -29.71 -1.85
N GLU A 10 20.30 -30.51 -2.33
CA GLU A 10 21.16 -31.34 -1.49
C GLU A 10 21.92 -30.51 -0.45
N ARG A 11 22.50 -29.38 -0.87
CA ARG A 11 23.19 -28.45 0.03
C ARG A 11 22.26 -27.88 1.11
N TYR A 12 21.00 -27.57 0.79
CA TYR A 12 20.03 -27.11 1.80
C TYR A 12 19.69 -28.20 2.81
N ILE A 13 19.52 -29.45 2.37
CA ILE A 13 19.31 -30.57 3.28
C ILE A 13 20.49 -30.73 4.25
N GLU A 14 21.73 -30.67 3.75
CA GLU A 14 22.91 -30.73 4.61
C GLU A 14 22.97 -29.59 5.64
N LEU A 15 22.68 -28.37 5.22
CA LEU A 15 22.67 -27.20 6.10
C LEU A 15 21.55 -27.28 7.15
N THR A 16 20.34 -27.67 6.74
CA THR A 16 19.22 -27.89 7.66
C THR A 16 19.58 -28.95 8.70
N SER A 17 20.14 -30.09 8.29
CA SER A 17 20.54 -31.15 9.20
C SER A 17 21.57 -30.67 10.24
N LYS A 18 22.59 -29.90 9.82
CA LYS A 18 23.60 -29.32 10.72
C LYS A 18 23.01 -28.32 11.72
N ILE A 19 22.07 -27.48 11.30
CA ILE A 19 21.44 -26.49 12.16
C ILE A 19 20.53 -27.17 13.19
N VAL A 20 19.69 -28.10 12.74
CA VAL A 20 18.76 -28.83 13.61
C VAL A 20 19.52 -29.71 14.60
N SER A 21 20.58 -30.41 14.18
CA SER A 21 21.39 -31.22 15.10
C SER A 21 22.07 -30.38 16.17
N ALA A 22 22.65 -29.23 15.82
CA ALA A 22 23.24 -28.31 16.79
C ALA A 22 22.20 -27.75 17.77
N TYR A 23 20.98 -27.49 17.30
CA TYR A 23 19.88 -27.00 18.14
C TYR A 23 19.42 -28.07 19.14
N VAL A 24 19.18 -29.30 18.68
CA VAL A 24 18.72 -30.41 19.54
C VAL A 24 19.78 -30.81 20.57
N LEU A 25 21.07 -30.72 20.22
CA LEU A 25 22.15 -30.99 21.18
C LEU A 25 22.17 -30.04 22.38
N ARG A 26 21.70 -28.81 22.21
CA ARG A 26 21.70 -27.77 23.26
C ARG A 26 20.33 -27.54 23.90
N ASN A 27 19.24 -27.95 23.24
CA ASN A 27 17.87 -27.64 23.66
C ASN A 27 17.03 -28.92 23.74
N ALA A 28 16.31 -29.08 24.86
CA ALA A 28 15.29 -30.13 24.98
C ALA A 28 14.12 -29.83 24.03
N THR A 29 13.81 -30.76 23.14
CA THR A 29 12.77 -30.61 22.10
C THR A 29 11.82 -31.80 22.15
N THR A 30 10.52 -31.52 21.97
CA THR A 30 9.50 -32.57 21.85
C THR A 30 9.50 -33.13 20.41
N PRO A 31 8.97 -34.34 20.19
CA PRO A 31 8.87 -34.92 18.84
C PRO A 31 8.05 -34.05 17.87
N GLU A 32 7.02 -33.36 18.36
CA GLU A 32 6.17 -32.47 17.57
C GLU A 32 6.94 -31.19 17.16
N ASP A 33 7.68 -30.59 18.10
CA ASP A 33 8.50 -29.41 17.82
C ASP A 33 9.67 -29.72 16.89
N LEU A 34 10.22 -30.94 16.93
CA LEU A 34 11.31 -31.35 16.04
C LEU A 34 10.87 -31.32 14.57
N VAL A 35 9.69 -31.86 14.26
CA VAL A 35 9.14 -31.85 12.90
C VAL A 35 8.90 -30.41 12.46
N ARG A 36 8.33 -29.57 13.33
CA ARG A 36 8.13 -28.15 13.03
C ARG A 36 9.45 -27.43 12.75
N LEU A 37 10.46 -27.61 13.60
CA LEU A 37 11.77 -26.98 13.47
C LEU A 37 12.47 -27.36 12.15
N ILE A 38 12.41 -28.63 11.75
CA ILE A 38 12.98 -29.10 10.48
C ILE A 38 12.30 -28.39 9.30
N THR A 39 10.96 -28.36 9.29
CA THR A 39 10.20 -27.72 8.20
C THR A 39 10.45 -26.22 8.14
N GLU A 40 10.44 -25.52 9.28
CA GLU A 40 10.69 -24.07 9.36
C GLU A 40 12.10 -23.73 8.90
N THR A 41 13.12 -24.45 9.38
CA THR A 41 14.52 -24.19 9.03
C THR A 41 14.78 -24.45 7.55
N TYR A 42 14.25 -25.55 7.01
CA TYR A 42 14.34 -25.86 5.59
C TYR A 42 13.61 -24.82 4.72
N SER A 43 12.42 -24.40 5.15
CA SER A 43 11.65 -23.35 4.46
C SER A 43 12.35 -21.98 4.50
N ALA A 44 13.07 -21.64 5.58
CA ALA A 44 13.82 -20.39 5.68
C ALA A 44 15.01 -20.38 4.72
N LEU A 45 15.71 -21.51 4.58
CA LEU A 45 16.86 -21.65 3.68
C LEU A 45 16.45 -21.67 2.21
N THR A 46 15.40 -22.41 1.87
CA THR A 46 14.87 -22.50 0.50
C THR A 46 14.05 -21.27 0.11
N GLY A 47 13.30 -20.69 1.05
CA GLY A 47 12.56 -19.44 0.88
C GLY A 47 13.46 -18.23 0.64
N SER A 48 14.70 -18.23 1.14
CA SER A 48 15.69 -17.20 0.81
C SER A 48 16.14 -17.27 -0.66
N GLN A 49 16.30 -18.47 -1.24
CA GLN A 49 16.48 -18.62 -2.68
C GLN A 49 15.22 -18.30 -3.47
N GLN A 50 14.06 -18.68 -2.92
CA GLN A 50 12.79 -18.35 -3.54
C GLN A 50 12.51 -16.86 -3.45
N ALA A 51 13.10 -16.09 -2.54
CA ALA A 51 13.03 -14.62 -2.56
C ALA A 51 13.79 -14.00 -3.75
N ALA A 52 14.72 -14.74 -4.39
CA ALA A 52 15.42 -14.30 -5.60
C ALA A 52 14.70 -14.68 -6.92
N SER A 53 13.77 -15.64 -6.90
CA SER A 53 12.95 -16.03 -8.08
C SER A 53 11.44 -16.00 -7.85
N SER A 54 11.06 -15.53 -6.69
CA SER A 54 9.72 -15.08 -6.37
C SER A 54 9.93 -13.77 -5.63
N THR A 55 9.83 -12.69 -6.40
CA THR A 55 8.95 -11.60 -6.00
C THR A 55 7.56 -12.22 -5.77
N THR A 56 7.42 -13.04 -4.72
CA THR A 56 6.15 -13.22 -4.06
C THR A 56 6.00 -11.87 -3.38
N THR A 57 5.39 -10.88 -4.00
CA THR A 57 3.95 -10.73 -3.88
C THR A 57 3.48 -11.34 -2.55
N VAL A 58 4.02 -10.81 -1.45
CA VAL A 58 3.16 -10.37 -0.36
C VAL A 58 2.32 -9.20 -0.89
N GLU A 59 1.59 -9.45 -1.99
CA GLU A 59 0.16 -9.34 -2.02
C GLU A 59 -0.37 -10.19 -0.85
N LYS A 60 -0.05 -9.77 0.38
CA LYS A 60 -1.08 -9.72 1.40
C LYS A 60 -2.13 -8.91 0.67
N LEU A 61 -3.07 -9.64 0.06
CA LEU A 61 -4.32 -9.12 -0.46
C LEU A 61 -4.65 -8.03 0.53
N LEU A 62 -4.48 -6.78 0.10
CA LEU A 62 -4.97 -5.62 0.80
C LEU A 62 -6.47 -5.84 0.73
N LYS A 63 -6.98 -6.78 1.55
CA LYS A 63 -8.37 -7.05 1.74
C LYS A 63 -8.85 -5.69 2.18
N PRO A 64 -9.60 -4.98 1.32
CA PRO A 64 -9.98 -3.63 1.65
C PRO A 64 -10.69 -3.75 2.99
N ALA A 65 -10.24 -2.98 3.99
CA ALA A 65 -10.73 -3.08 5.36
C ALA A 65 -12.27 -3.05 5.40
N VAL A 66 -12.87 -2.42 4.39
CA VAL A 66 -14.29 -2.40 4.08
C VAL A 66 -14.46 -2.45 2.55
N PRO A 67 -15.47 -3.14 1.99
CA PRO A 67 -15.81 -3.05 0.57
C PRO A 67 -15.92 -1.59 0.12
N ILE A 68 -15.42 -1.24 -1.07
CA ILE A 68 -15.37 0.14 -1.60
C ILE A 68 -16.75 0.84 -1.60
N LYS A 69 -17.85 0.07 -1.72
CA LYS A 69 -19.22 0.59 -1.63
C LYS A 69 -19.64 1.01 -0.22
N LYS A 70 -19.01 0.44 0.81
CA LYS A 70 -19.28 0.70 2.23
C LYS A 70 -18.26 1.67 2.86
N SER A 71 -17.23 2.08 2.13
CA SER A 71 -16.24 3.06 2.62
C SER A 71 -16.70 4.51 2.51
N ILE A 72 -17.83 4.75 1.83
CA ILE A 72 -18.46 6.07 1.68
C ILE A 72 -19.65 6.13 2.63
N THR A 73 -19.62 7.06 3.59
CA THR A 73 -20.76 7.41 4.44
C THR A 73 -20.93 8.94 4.41
N ASP A 74 -22.15 9.42 4.62
CA ASP A 74 -22.46 10.87 4.56
C ASP A 74 -21.63 11.67 5.58
N ASP A 75 -21.36 11.08 6.75
CA ASP A 75 -20.61 11.73 7.82
C ASP A 75 -19.10 11.53 7.76
N TYR A 76 -18.65 10.37 7.28
CA TYR A 76 -17.24 9.98 7.28
C TYR A 76 -16.90 9.03 6.12
N LEU A 77 -15.64 9.06 5.71
CA LEU A 77 -15.06 8.08 4.79
C LEU A 77 -14.13 7.15 5.55
N ILE A 78 -14.11 5.89 5.13
CA ILE A 78 -13.20 4.88 5.67
C ILE A 78 -11.98 4.80 4.77
N CYS A 79 -10.80 4.93 5.35
CA CYS A 79 -9.55 4.75 4.63
C CYS A 79 -9.28 3.26 4.41
N LEU A 80 -9.02 2.87 3.16
CA LEU A 80 -8.76 1.48 2.79
C LEU A 80 -7.38 0.99 3.27
N GLU A 81 -6.46 1.88 3.64
CA GLU A 81 -5.10 1.54 4.10
C GLU A 81 -5.05 1.17 5.58
N ASP A 82 -5.81 1.86 6.41
CA ASP A 82 -5.76 1.70 7.87
C ASP A 82 -7.12 1.45 8.52
N GLY A 83 -8.22 1.48 7.77
CA GLY A 83 -9.58 1.25 8.26
C GLY A 83 -10.13 2.39 9.13
N GLY A 84 -9.42 3.51 9.23
CA GLY A 84 -9.82 4.65 10.04
C GLY A 84 -10.96 5.45 9.42
N LYS A 85 -11.83 6.01 10.26
CA LYS A 85 -12.95 6.88 9.85
C LYS A 85 -12.50 8.34 9.85
N TYR A 86 -12.60 9.01 8.71
CA TYR A 86 -12.14 10.38 8.52
C TYR A 86 -13.15 11.22 7.75
N LYS A 87 -13.36 12.48 8.16
CA LYS A 87 -14.17 13.45 7.41
C LYS A 87 -13.48 13.90 6.11
N SER A 88 -12.14 13.88 6.08
CA SER A 88 -11.32 14.21 4.91
C SER A 88 -10.21 13.17 4.72
N LEU A 89 -10.37 12.33 3.70
CA LEU A 89 -9.35 11.37 3.30
C LEU A 89 -8.13 12.09 2.71
N LYS A 90 -8.35 13.17 1.94
CA LYS A 90 -7.28 13.98 1.35
C LYS A 90 -6.25 14.46 2.39
N ARG A 91 -6.71 14.93 3.56
CA ARG A 91 -5.80 15.37 4.64
C ARG A 91 -5.02 14.19 5.23
N HIS A 92 -5.72 13.09 5.50
CA HIS A 92 -5.12 11.91 6.09
C HIS A 92 -4.04 11.28 5.17
N LEU A 93 -4.35 11.15 3.88
CA LEU A 93 -3.43 10.62 2.87
C LEU A 93 -2.17 11.46 2.76
N ASN A 94 -2.30 12.78 2.73
CA ASN A 94 -1.15 13.67 2.64
C ASN A 94 -0.29 13.63 3.92
N SER A 95 -0.91 13.66 5.11
CA SER A 95 -0.18 13.73 6.37
C SER A 95 0.48 12.40 6.78
N LYS A 96 -0.16 11.27 6.52
CA LYS A 96 0.33 9.95 6.98
C LYS A 96 1.13 9.21 5.92
N TYR A 97 0.75 9.36 4.66
CA TYR A 97 1.32 8.58 3.55
C TYR A 97 2.01 9.45 2.50
N GLY A 98 1.90 10.79 2.57
CA GLY A 98 2.41 11.68 1.53
C GLY A 98 1.78 11.44 0.15
N LEU A 99 0.63 10.77 0.09
CA LEU A 99 0.00 10.34 -1.16
C LEU A 99 -0.98 11.38 -1.68
N THR A 100 -0.94 11.60 -2.99
CA THR A 100 -1.98 12.37 -3.66
C THR A 100 -3.27 11.56 -3.79
N PRO A 101 -4.44 12.22 -3.88
CA PRO A 101 -5.71 11.52 -4.10
C PRO A 101 -5.74 10.66 -5.37
N GLU A 102 -5.00 11.05 -6.41
CA GLU A 102 -4.93 10.29 -7.67
C GLU A 102 -4.10 9.02 -7.55
N GLU A 103 -2.94 9.10 -6.89
CA GLU A 103 -2.11 7.94 -6.58
C GLU A 103 -2.86 6.95 -5.69
N TYR A 104 -3.61 7.46 -4.72
CA TYR A 104 -4.46 6.63 -3.88
C TYR A 104 -5.54 5.90 -4.70
N ARG A 105 -6.21 6.58 -5.64
CA ARG A 105 -7.16 5.95 -6.55
C ARG A 105 -6.52 4.88 -7.41
N ARG A 106 -5.33 5.16 -7.96
CA ARG A 106 -4.57 4.22 -8.79
C ARG A 106 -4.12 3.00 -8.00
N LYS A 107 -3.67 3.20 -6.76
CA LYS A 107 -3.20 2.12 -5.86
C LYS A 107 -4.30 1.12 -5.52
N TRP A 108 -5.52 1.61 -5.36
CA TRP A 108 -6.68 0.79 -4.94
C TRP A 108 -7.68 0.50 -6.07
N GLY A 109 -7.40 0.93 -7.30
CA GLY A 109 -8.31 0.75 -8.44
C GLY A 109 -9.67 1.43 -8.25
N LEU A 110 -9.72 2.55 -7.52
CA LEU A 110 -10.98 3.26 -7.26
C LEU A 110 -11.48 3.99 -8.52
N PRO A 111 -12.81 4.11 -8.69
CA PRO A 111 -13.41 4.95 -9.73
C PRO A 111 -12.93 6.42 -9.61
N ALA A 112 -12.86 7.12 -10.73
CA ALA A 112 -12.55 8.55 -10.75
C ALA A 112 -13.54 9.38 -9.92
N ASP A 113 -14.79 8.91 -9.84
CA ASP A 113 -15.90 9.52 -9.10
C ASP A 113 -15.87 9.25 -7.58
N TYR A 114 -14.79 8.64 -7.05
CA TYR A 114 -14.71 8.37 -5.63
C TYR A 114 -14.48 9.67 -4.82
N PRO A 115 -15.38 10.01 -3.88
CA PRO A 115 -15.25 11.19 -3.04
C PRO A 115 -14.05 11.03 -2.10
N MET A 116 -13.30 12.12 -1.89
CA MET A 116 -12.13 12.12 -0.98
C MET A 116 -12.42 12.82 0.36
N VAL A 117 -13.66 13.22 0.54
CA VAL A 117 -14.17 14.05 1.63
C VAL A 117 -15.62 13.66 1.83
N SER A 118 -16.12 13.68 3.07
CA SER A 118 -17.51 13.30 3.36
C SER A 118 -18.49 14.33 2.82
N ALA A 119 -19.70 13.88 2.49
CA ALA A 119 -20.75 14.74 1.96
C ALA A 119 -21.10 15.88 2.94
N SER A 120 -21.18 15.57 4.24
CA SER A 120 -21.43 16.57 5.28
C SER A 120 -20.31 17.62 5.40
N TYR A 121 -19.05 17.21 5.25
CA TYR A 121 -17.92 18.14 5.26
C TYR A 121 -17.86 18.98 3.97
N ALA A 122 -18.20 18.40 2.82
CA ALA A 122 -18.33 19.15 1.57
C ALA A 122 -19.46 20.19 1.63
N ALA A 123 -20.61 19.84 2.21
CA ALA A 123 -21.76 20.73 2.39
C ALA A 123 -21.41 21.92 3.31
N THR A 124 -20.80 21.67 4.46
CA THR A 124 -20.39 22.72 5.41
C THR A 124 -19.31 23.65 4.85
N ARG A 125 -18.34 23.13 4.09
CA ARG A 125 -17.37 23.97 3.37
C ARG A 125 -18.02 24.81 2.26
N SER A 126 -18.97 24.25 1.54
CA SER A 126 -19.71 24.93 0.45
C SER A 126 -20.57 26.06 0.98
N THR A 127 -21.30 25.87 2.08
CA THR A 127 -22.11 26.92 2.72
C THR A 127 -21.23 28.06 3.23
N LEU A 128 -20.12 27.75 3.90
CA LEU A 128 -19.16 28.76 4.37
C LEU A 128 -18.52 29.51 3.20
N ALA A 129 -18.16 28.82 2.11
CA ALA A 129 -17.63 29.46 0.92
C ALA A 129 -18.65 30.39 0.24
N LYS A 130 -19.93 29.99 0.18
CA LYS A 130 -21.02 30.84 -0.35
C LYS A 130 -21.27 32.06 0.55
N GLN A 131 -21.23 31.89 1.86
CA GLN A 131 -21.31 32.99 2.84
C GLN A 131 -20.12 33.94 2.72
N ALA A 132 -18.91 33.42 2.49
CA ALA A 132 -17.71 34.23 2.25
C ALA A 132 -17.75 34.95 0.89
N LEU A 133 -18.30 34.32 -0.15
CA LEU A 133 -18.49 34.96 -1.48
C LEU A 133 -19.54 36.08 -1.46
N LEU A 134 -20.51 36.03 -0.53
CA LEU A 134 -21.53 37.06 -0.39
C LEU A 134 -20.97 38.41 0.12
N GLY A 135 -19.68 38.46 0.48
CA GLY A 135 -18.96 39.68 0.86
C GLY A 135 -17.91 40.17 -0.16
N HIS A 136 -17.76 39.52 -1.32
CA HIS A 136 -16.79 39.92 -2.36
C HIS A 136 -17.47 40.04 -3.72
N THR A 137 -17.91 41.26 -4.05
CA THR A 137 -18.15 41.69 -5.44
C THR A 137 -16.81 41.73 -6.17
N LYS A 138 -16.32 40.58 -6.62
CA LYS A 138 -15.16 40.53 -7.50
C LYS A 138 -15.65 40.73 -8.93
N ASN A 139 -15.51 41.96 -9.42
CA ASN A 139 -15.68 42.30 -10.83
C ASN A 139 -14.95 41.25 -11.69
N LEU A 140 -15.69 40.59 -12.58
CA LEU A 140 -15.23 39.50 -13.45
C LEU A 140 -14.34 39.98 -14.61
N THR A 141 -13.65 41.12 -14.48
CA THR A 141 -12.93 41.75 -15.60
C THR A 141 -11.41 41.70 -15.53
N ASP A 142 -10.78 41.18 -14.47
CA ASP A 142 -9.29 41.11 -14.39
C ASP A 142 -8.78 39.71 -14.02
N ILE A 143 -9.11 38.71 -14.85
CA ILE A 143 -8.32 37.48 -14.91
C ILE A 143 -7.47 37.56 -16.19
N PRO A 144 -6.18 37.94 -16.12
CA PRO A 144 -5.30 37.78 -17.27
C PRO A 144 -5.20 36.29 -17.62
N PRO A 145 -5.29 35.92 -18.91
CA PRO A 145 -5.29 34.53 -19.33
C PRO A 145 -4.01 33.81 -18.88
N ALA A 146 -4.19 32.63 -18.31
CA ALA A 146 -3.15 31.78 -17.77
C ALA A 146 -2.03 31.55 -18.79
N ALA A 147 -0.83 31.99 -18.46
CA ALA A 147 0.38 31.73 -19.25
C ALA A 147 0.64 30.22 -19.32
N GLU A 148 0.73 29.72 -20.56
CA GLU A 148 1.01 28.33 -20.89
C GLU A 148 2.44 27.93 -20.42
N PRO A 149 2.64 26.75 -19.80
CA PRO A 149 3.97 26.35 -19.33
C PRO A 149 4.91 26.06 -20.51
N PRO A 150 6.18 26.50 -20.47
CA PRO A 150 7.08 26.37 -21.62
C PRO A 150 7.45 24.90 -21.89
N ARG A 151 7.17 24.46 -23.12
CA ARG A 151 7.51 23.14 -23.66
C ARG A 151 9.04 22.99 -23.75
N ARG A 152 9.63 22.18 -22.87
CA ARG A 152 11.06 21.79 -22.92
C ARG A 152 11.38 21.13 -24.27
N GLN A 153 12.15 21.80 -25.12
CA GLN A 153 12.73 21.18 -26.30
C GLN A 153 13.94 20.32 -25.89
N ARG A 154 13.93 19.03 -26.27
CA ARG A 154 15.12 18.18 -26.20
C ARG A 154 15.99 18.52 -27.40
N LYS A 155 17.18 19.11 -27.18
CA LYS A 155 18.21 19.18 -28.23
C LYS A 155 18.89 17.82 -28.37
N ALA A 156 18.81 17.25 -29.56
CA ALA A 156 19.74 16.26 -30.07
C ALA A 156 20.91 17.01 -30.72
N GLY A 157 22.13 16.50 -30.52
CA GLY A 157 23.38 17.07 -31.00
C GLY A 157 24.51 16.64 -30.10
#